data_AF-A0A0D3IT12-F1
#
_entry.id   AF-A0A0D3IT12-F1
#
_cell.length_a   1.000
_cell.length_b   1.000
_cell.length_c   1.000
_cell.angle_alpha   90.00
_cell.angle_beta   90.00
_cell.angle_gamma   90.00
#
_symmetry.space_group_name_H-M   'P 1'
#
loop_
_entity.id
_entity.type
_entity.pdbx_description
1 polymer ?
#
loop_
_entity_poly.entity_id
_entity_poly.type
_entity_poly.pdbx_seq_one_letter_code
_entity_poly.pdbx_strand_id
1 'polypeptide(L)'
;MRPQLLKYACVSPETNQFGVPPLEQLLQQRLTLCTCAATHMLLESGVPCASSLHGAGPHEPPAELLDADGAPLHYTHIIVDEASQALEPEMLLPLSFAGPRCDVLMCGDHRQLGPTVRSTYCREHGLATSMLERLMKLPLYAPPGDGASPPPPSSGPPCVTKLVRNYRSHAALLSLPSRLYYGSELQECADPATSRVMEGWEGLRRRGFPLLFYGVSSAHTHEVDSPSFFNPVEAEKVAELIERLLAASKADGTGITTNDVAVVTPYRKQVVKVRQLLRSLGLGAVRVGSVDDYQGQEETIIIISTVLASYGDRSSLGRLASPHSLMSSPQRFNVAITRARALLVVVGDPNALIDDPSWRELLRYAVENDSYRGCPHPLMMEGTEDEARLRTRWRSSPTTWRTRCWAAATRSPCSPPSRARRRTTARTMSRTTSPGASCCDPR
;
A
#
# COMPACT_ATOMS: atom_id res chain seq x y z
N MET A 1 -13.68 -33.66 5.46
CA MET A 1 -14.90 -32.80 5.42
C MET A 1 -14.49 -31.43 4.90
N ARG A 2 -15.21 -30.87 3.92
CA ARG A 2 -15.00 -29.46 3.54
C ARG A 2 -15.55 -28.58 4.68
N PRO A 3 -14.86 -27.52 5.10
CA PRO A 3 -15.37 -26.62 6.12
C PRO A 3 -16.68 -25.99 5.64
N GLN A 4 -17.70 -26.03 6.49
CA GLN A 4 -18.98 -25.39 6.21
C GLN A 4 -18.82 -23.89 6.56
N LEU A 5 -18.71 -23.06 5.53
CA LEU A 5 -18.71 -21.61 5.70
C LEU A 5 -20.12 -21.17 6.10
N LEU A 6 -20.26 -20.61 7.30
CA LEU A 6 -21.46 -19.86 7.65
C LEU A 6 -21.58 -18.68 6.69
N LYS A 7 -22.79 -18.45 6.18
CA LYS A 7 -23.06 -17.24 5.37
C LYS A 7 -22.74 -16.04 6.25
N TYR A 8 -22.06 -15.03 5.68
CA TYR A 8 -21.67 -13.76 6.33
C TYR A 8 -22.81 -12.99 7.01
N ALA A 9 -24.05 -13.45 6.81
CA ALA A 9 -25.28 -12.83 7.19
C ALA A 9 -26.24 -13.93 7.66
N CYS A 10 -26.51 -13.98 8.96
CA CYS A 10 -27.76 -14.55 9.45
C CYS A 10 -28.82 -13.45 9.36
N VAL A 11 -29.97 -13.72 8.77
CA VAL A 11 -31.11 -12.81 8.87
C VAL A 11 -31.87 -13.24 10.11
N SER A 12 -31.91 -12.36 11.12
CA SER A 12 -32.72 -12.65 12.31
C SER A 12 -34.18 -12.85 11.89
N PRO A 13 -34.82 -13.98 12.25
CA PRO A 13 -36.22 -14.22 11.94
C PRO A 13 -37.16 -13.17 12.57
N GLU A 14 -36.72 -12.56 13.67
CA GLU A 14 -37.52 -11.62 14.47
C GLU A 14 -37.40 -10.18 13.97
N THR A 15 -36.20 -9.75 13.57
CA THR A 15 -35.94 -8.35 13.19
C THR A 15 -35.78 -8.14 11.68
N ASN A 16 -35.66 -9.22 10.90
CA ASN A 16 -35.35 -9.20 9.47
C ASN A 16 -34.08 -8.38 9.12
N GLN A 17 -33.15 -8.28 10.08
CA GLN A 17 -31.87 -7.59 9.93
C GLN A 17 -30.74 -8.61 9.79
N PHE A 18 -29.66 -8.19 9.13
CA PHE A 18 -28.40 -8.92 9.09
C PHE A 18 -27.74 -8.91 10.47
N GLY A 19 -27.33 -10.08 10.95
CA GLY A 19 -26.66 -10.25 12.23
C GLY A 19 -25.79 -11.49 12.28
N VAL A 20 -25.21 -11.71 13.46
CA VAL A 20 -24.44 -12.91 13.78
C VAL A 20 -25.40 -14.10 13.95
N PRO A 21 -25.01 -15.32 13.54
CA PRO A 21 -25.76 -16.53 13.87
C PRO A 21 -26.04 -16.63 15.38
N PRO A 22 -27.13 -17.30 15.79
CA PRO A 22 -27.41 -17.55 17.21
C PRO A 22 -26.19 -18.13 17.93
N LEU A 23 -25.97 -17.75 19.19
CA LEU A 23 -24.79 -18.13 19.98
C LEU A 23 -24.51 -19.64 19.93
N GLU A 24 -25.55 -20.46 20.09
CA GLU A 24 -25.43 -21.93 20.01
C GLU A 24 -24.85 -22.42 18.67
N GLN A 25 -25.24 -21.80 17.56
CA GLN A 25 -24.75 -22.16 16.23
C GLN A 25 -23.31 -21.68 16.01
N LEU A 26 -22.96 -20.53 16.60
CA LEU A 26 -21.61 -19.98 16.54
C LEU A 26 -20.63 -20.84 17.35
N LEU A 27 -21.02 -21.25 18.56
CA LEU A 27 -20.23 -22.12 19.44
C LEU A 27 -20.09 -23.56 18.91
N GLN A 28 -20.86 -23.96 17.91
CA GLN A 28 -20.67 -25.24 17.22
C GLN A 28 -19.55 -25.20 16.16
N GLN A 29 -19.08 -24.00 15.79
CA GLN A 29 -18.05 -23.87 14.78
C GLN A 29 -16.67 -24.19 15.34
N ARG A 30 -15.85 -24.88 14.54
CA ARG A 30 -14.45 -25.17 14.89
C ARG A 30 -13.49 -24.03 14.55
N LEU A 31 -13.92 -23.12 13.68
CA LEU A 31 -13.12 -22.02 13.17
C LEU A 31 -14.03 -20.80 12.95
N THR A 32 -13.65 -19.68 13.56
CA THR A 32 -14.25 -18.37 13.34
C THR A 32 -13.24 -17.49 12.64
N LEU A 33 -13.58 -16.93 11.48
CA LEU A 33 -12.74 -16.01 10.72
C LEU A 33 -13.42 -14.64 10.66
N CYS A 34 -12.77 -13.61 11.18
CA CYS A 34 -13.25 -12.23 11.14
C CYS A 34 -12.06 -11.26 11.16
N THR A 35 -12.30 -9.99 10.85
CA THR A 35 -11.29 -8.93 11.07
C THR A 35 -11.19 -8.62 12.57
N CYS A 36 -10.06 -8.07 13.02
CA CYS A 36 -9.88 -7.68 14.42
C CYS A 36 -11.02 -6.76 14.89
N ALA A 37 -11.38 -5.74 14.11
CA ALA A 37 -12.53 -4.89 14.37
C ALA A 37 -13.87 -5.66 14.46
N ALA A 38 -14.14 -6.61 13.56
CA ALA A 38 -15.40 -7.36 13.55
C ALA A 38 -15.56 -8.33 14.75
N THR A 39 -14.47 -8.61 15.47
CA THR A 39 -14.50 -9.42 16.70
C THR A 39 -15.46 -8.85 17.76
N HIS A 40 -15.74 -7.54 17.77
CA HIS A 40 -16.73 -6.95 18.67
C HIS A 40 -18.13 -7.59 18.53
N MET A 41 -18.49 -8.06 17.33
CA MET A 41 -19.79 -8.70 17.10
C MET A 41 -19.91 -10.01 17.88
N LEU A 42 -18.80 -10.69 18.17
CA LEU A 42 -18.77 -11.89 19.02
C LEU A 42 -19.03 -11.52 20.49
N LEU A 43 -18.48 -10.39 20.95
CA LEU A 43 -18.73 -9.87 22.30
C LEU A 43 -20.20 -9.52 22.46
N GLU A 44 -20.77 -8.80 21.49
CA GLU A 44 -22.20 -8.43 21.48
C GLU A 44 -23.14 -9.64 21.39
N SER A 45 -22.67 -10.74 20.77
CA SER A 45 -23.43 -12.00 20.69
C SER A 45 -23.35 -12.84 21.97
N GLY A 46 -22.65 -12.37 23.01
CA GLY A 46 -22.55 -13.04 24.30
C GLY A 46 -21.56 -14.21 24.32
N VAL A 47 -20.60 -14.25 23.39
CA VAL A 47 -19.52 -15.25 23.44
C VAL A 47 -18.66 -14.99 24.69
N PRO A 48 -18.45 -15.98 25.57
CA PRO A 48 -17.65 -15.79 26.79
C PRO A 48 -16.22 -15.31 26.45
N CYS A 49 -15.77 -14.29 27.18
CA CYS A 49 -14.46 -13.68 27.02
C CYS A 49 -13.79 -13.45 28.39
N ALA A 50 -12.49 -13.27 28.39
CA ALA A 50 -11.68 -13.14 29.60
C ALA A 50 -11.93 -11.85 30.41
N SER A 51 -12.67 -10.87 29.88
CA SER A 51 -13.12 -9.71 30.66
C SER A 51 -14.46 -9.93 31.36
N SER A 52 -15.32 -10.82 30.84
CA SER A 52 -16.56 -11.25 31.51
C SER A 52 -16.26 -11.99 32.82
N LEU A 53 -15.00 -12.39 33.00
CA LEU A 53 -14.46 -13.15 34.12
C LEU A 53 -14.19 -12.40 35.41
N HIS A 54 -13.85 -11.12 35.33
CA HIS A 54 -13.36 -10.35 36.49
C HIS A 54 -14.48 -9.67 37.28
N GLY A 55 -15.73 -10.09 37.07
CA GLY A 55 -16.91 -9.60 37.79
C GLY A 55 -17.40 -10.47 38.96
N ALA A 56 -16.78 -11.63 39.26
CA ALA A 56 -17.27 -12.53 40.32
C ALA A 56 -16.36 -12.57 41.56
N GLY A 57 -16.99 -12.66 42.74
CA GLY A 57 -16.36 -12.62 44.07
C GLY A 57 -15.59 -13.87 44.51
N PRO A 58 -15.33 -14.05 45.83
CA PRO A 58 -14.15 -14.73 46.38
C PRO A 58 -14.19 -16.27 46.47
N HIS A 59 -14.79 -16.98 45.53
CA HIS A 59 -14.74 -18.45 45.50
C HIS A 59 -14.21 -18.96 44.16
N GLU A 60 -13.15 -19.78 44.24
CA GLU A 60 -12.35 -20.33 43.14
C GLU A 60 -13.16 -21.15 42.10
N PRO A 61 -12.72 -21.20 40.82
CA PRO A 61 -13.36 -21.98 39.77
C PRO A 61 -12.98 -23.48 39.83
N PRO A 62 -13.91 -24.44 39.64
CA PRO A 62 -13.58 -25.86 39.52
C PRO A 62 -12.97 -26.24 38.15
N ALA A 63 -12.36 -27.42 38.09
CA ALA A 63 -10.96 -27.60 37.68
C ALA A 63 -10.61 -27.75 36.17
N GLU A 64 -11.49 -27.52 35.20
CA GLU A 64 -11.23 -27.95 33.80
C GLU A 64 -11.42 -26.93 32.65
N LEU A 65 -11.23 -25.62 32.87
CA LEU A 65 -11.41 -24.45 31.94
C LEU A 65 -12.77 -23.84 32.15
N LEU A 66 -12.88 -23.07 33.20
CA LEU A 66 -14.09 -22.35 33.47
C LEU A 66 -13.76 -20.89 33.69
N ASP A 67 -14.68 -20.07 33.21
CA ASP A 67 -14.81 -18.70 33.60
C ASP A 67 -15.43 -18.66 35.05
N ALA A 68 -15.67 -17.49 35.67
CA ALA A 68 -16.05 -17.36 37.08
C ALA A 68 -17.50 -17.82 37.34
N ASP A 69 -18.26 -18.07 36.27
CA ASP A 69 -19.60 -18.66 36.27
C ASP A 69 -19.61 -20.12 35.80
N GLY A 70 -18.45 -20.74 35.56
CA GLY A 70 -18.40 -22.14 35.17
C GLY A 70 -18.52 -22.39 33.66
N ALA A 71 -18.30 -21.40 32.78
CA ALA A 71 -18.39 -21.58 31.34
C ALA A 71 -17.00 -21.68 30.66
N PRO A 72 -16.75 -22.65 29.77
CA PRO A 72 -15.47 -22.72 29.06
C PRO A 72 -15.30 -21.53 28.11
N LEU A 73 -14.15 -20.84 28.21
CA LEU A 73 -13.71 -19.92 27.17
C LEU A 73 -13.55 -20.71 25.86
N HIS A 74 -14.28 -20.28 24.83
CA HIS A 74 -14.55 -21.09 23.65
C HIS A 74 -13.31 -21.34 22.78
N TYR A 75 -12.37 -20.39 22.75
CA TYR A 75 -11.23 -20.41 21.85
C TYR A 75 -9.96 -20.91 22.55
N THR A 76 -9.39 -21.99 22.02
CA THR A 76 -8.08 -22.52 22.44
C THR A 76 -6.91 -21.85 21.73
N HIS A 77 -7.16 -21.28 20.54
CA HIS A 77 -6.16 -20.62 19.72
C HIS A 77 -6.73 -19.35 19.11
N ILE A 78 -5.94 -18.27 19.12
CA ILE A 78 -6.23 -17.02 18.41
C ILE A 78 -5.07 -16.74 17.47
N ILE A 79 -5.34 -16.72 16.17
CA ILE A 79 -4.35 -16.44 15.14
C ILE A 79 -4.74 -15.11 14.50
N VAL A 80 -3.84 -14.13 14.57
CA VAL A 80 -4.03 -12.83 13.90
C VAL A 80 -2.94 -12.66 12.86
N ASP A 81 -3.35 -12.63 11.60
CA ASP A 81 -2.48 -12.33 10.47
C ASP A 81 -2.42 -10.82 10.22
N GLU A 82 -1.33 -10.35 9.61
CA GLU A 82 -1.05 -8.93 9.38
C GLU A 82 -1.19 -8.06 10.66
N ALA A 83 -0.82 -8.61 11.82
CA ALA A 83 -0.96 -7.97 13.12
C ALA A 83 -0.20 -6.63 13.25
N SER A 84 0.79 -6.39 12.38
CA SER A 84 1.48 -5.10 12.28
C SER A 84 0.58 -3.97 11.79
N GLN A 85 -0.50 -4.26 11.05
CA GLN A 85 -1.44 -3.26 10.53
C GLN A 85 -2.55 -2.90 11.51
N ALA A 86 -2.84 -3.76 12.49
CA ALA A 86 -3.90 -3.51 13.46
C ALA A 86 -3.48 -2.43 14.46
N LEU A 87 -4.41 -1.51 14.75
CA LEU A 87 -4.24 -0.60 15.89
C LEU A 87 -4.15 -1.46 17.16
N GLU A 88 -3.30 -1.06 18.12
CA GLU A 88 -3.19 -1.81 19.37
C GLU A 88 -4.55 -1.95 20.11
N PRO A 89 -5.40 -0.92 20.20
CA PRO A 89 -6.77 -1.08 20.72
C PRO A 89 -7.65 -2.04 19.91
N GLU A 90 -7.47 -2.11 18.59
CA GLU A 90 -8.21 -3.05 17.74
C GLU A 90 -7.77 -4.49 18.00
N MET A 91 -6.48 -4.69 18.25
CA MET A 91 -5.91 -5.99 18.62
C MET A 91 -6.40 -6.49 19.99
N LEU A 92 -6.81 -5.60 20.89
CA LEU A 92 -7.37 -5.99 22.19
C LEU A 92 -8.74 -6.70 22.05
N LEU A 93 -9.49 -6.46 20.97
CA LEU A 93 -10.79 -7.10 20.75
C LEU A 93 -10.67 -8.63 20.62
N PRO A 94 -9.88 -9.20 19.68
CA PRO A 94 -9.67 -10.65 19.64
C PRO A 94 -8.98 -11.18 20.90
N LEU A 95 -8.05 -10.44 21.50
CA LEU A 95 -7.36 -10.86 22.72
C LEU A 95 -8.27 -10.93 23.95
N SER A 96 -9.39 -10.21 23.96
CA SER A 96 -10.37 -10.33 25.04
C SER A 96 -10.91 -11.77 25.15
N PHE A 97 -10.86 -12.58 24.09
CA PHE A 97 -11.27 -13.98 24.12
C PHE A 97 -10.17 -14.95 24.59
N ALA A 98 -8.94 -14.45 24.81
CA ALA A 98 -7.81 -15.28 25.22
C ALA A 98 -7.91 -15.66 26.70
N GLY A 99 -8.14 -16.95 26.97
CA GLY A 99 -8.10 -17.52 28.33
C GLY A 99 -6.70 -17.93 28.80
N PRO A 100 -6.57 -18.40 30.06
CA PRO A 100 -5.29 -18.86 30.62
C PRO A 100 -4.60 -20.00 29.86
N ARG A 101 -5.36 -20.78 29.07
CA ARG A 101 -4.84 -21.87 28.22
C ARG A 101 -5.00 -21.59 26.72
N CYS A 102 -5.23 -20.34 26.33
CA CYS A 102 -5.35 -19.97 24.92
C CYS A 102 -3.97 -19.60 24.36
N ASP A 103 -3.59 -20.25 23.27
CA ASP A 103 -2.38 -19.89 22.53
C ASP A 103 -2.69 -18.73 21.57
N VAL A 104 -1.88 -17.68 21.62
CA VAL A 104 -2.03 -16.50 20.75
C VAL A 104 -0.85 -16.45 19.78
N LEU A 105 -1.15 -16.51 18.49
CA LEU A 105 -0.18 -16.36 17.42
C LEU A 105 -0.41 -15.05 16.68
N MET A 106 0.56 -14.14 16.76
CA MET A 106 0.59 -12.91 15.98
C MET A 106 1.52 -13.07 14.79
N CYS A 107 0.96 -13.11 13.58
CA CYS A 107 1.70 -13.12 12.34
C CYS A 107 1.71 -11.70 11.76
N GLY A 108 2.85 -11.25 11.26
CA GLY A 108 2.98 -9.93 10.65
C GLY A 108 4.44 -9.49 10.54
N ASP A 109 4.64 -8.33 9.95
CA ASP A 109 5.97 -7.77 9.73
C ASP A 109 6.00 -6.29 10.13
N HIS A 110 6.57 -6.02 11.30
CA HIS A 110 6.74 -4.66 11.83
C HIS A 110 7.68 -3.77 10.99
N ARG A 111 8.40 -4.33 10.01
CA ARG A 111 9.20 -3.60 9.02
C ARG A 111 8.40 -3.25 7.75
N GLN A 112 7.15 -3.71 7.62
CA GLN A 112 6.18 -3.32 6.58
C GLN A 112 5.12 -2.36 7.17
N LEU A 113 4.01 -2.13 6.46
CA LEU A 113 3.04 -1.08 6.87
C LEU A 113 2.49 -1.33 8.28
N GLY A 114 2.54 -0.27 9.07
CA GLY A 114 1.85 -0.16 10.34
C GLY A 114 0.38 0.30 10.20
N PRO A 115 -0.29 0.57 11.33
CA PRO A 115 -1.67 1.03 11.34
C PRO A 115 -1.87 2.41 10.71
N THR A 116 -2.99 2.59 10.02
CA THR A 116 -3.34 3.88 9.40
C THR A 116 -3.97 4.83 10.41
N VAL A 117 -3.19 5.81 10.88
CA VAL A 117 -3.67 6.89 11.77
C VAL A 117 -3.74 8.21 11.02
N ARG A 118 -4.95 8.80 10.94
CA ARG A 118 -5.18 10.09 10.25
C ARG A 118 -4.77 11.30 11.09
N SER A 119 -4.99 11.23 12.40
CA SER A 119 -4.64 12.30 13.33
C SER A 119 -3.12 12.34 13.55
N THR A 120 -2.49 13.46 13.18
CA THR A 120 -1.07 13.72 13.47
C THR A 120 -0.79 13.63 14.96
N TYR A 121 -1.66 14.24 15.77
CA TYR A 121 -1.57 14.20 17.23
C TYR A 121 -1.52 12.76 17.76
N CYS A 122 -2.48 11.90 17.37
CA CYS A 122 -2.52 10.53 17.87
C CYS A 122 -1.30 9.71 17.44
N ARG A 123 -0.78 9.94 16.23
CA ARG A 123 0.44 9.27 15.76
C ARG A 123 1.66 9.68 16.56
N GLU A 124 1.83 10.97 16.82
CA GLU A 124 2.94 11.50 17.64
C GLU A 124 2.89 10.97 19.08
N HIS A 125 1.70 10.59 19.56
CA HIS A 125 1.48 9.99 20.87
C HIS A 125 1.38 8.45 20.81
N GLY A 126 1.89 7.82 19.75
CA GLY A 126 2.13 6.38 19.70
C GLY A 126 1.03 5.49 19.13
N LEU A 127 -0.15 6.04 18.76
CA LEU A 127 -1.28 5.22 18.25
C LEU A 127 -0.95 4.49 16.92
N ALA A 128 0.06 4.96 16.19
CA ALA A 128 0.54 4.30 14.97
C ALA A 128 1.56 3.18 15.22
N THR A 129 1.88 2.87 16.48
CA THR A 129 2.67 1.68 16.84
C THR A 129 1.69 0.53 17.04
N SER A 130 1.83 -0.54 16.25
CA SER A 130 1.02 -1.74 16.47
C SER A 130 1.46 -2.50 17.72
N MET A 131 0.59 -3.36 18.23
CA MET A 131 0.94 -4.24 19.35
C MET A 131 2.15 -5.11 18.99
N LEU A 132 2.20 -5.66 17.77
CA LEU A 132 3.33 -6.46 17.30
C LEU A 132 4.64 -5.65 17.33
N GLU A 133 4.64 -4.43 16.79
CA GLU A 133 5.82 -3.58 16.82
C GLU A 133 6.27 -3.24 18.25
N ARG A 134 5.31 -2.94 19.15
CA ARG A 134 5.61 -2.67 20.55
C ARG A 134 6.20 -3.89 21.26
N LEU A 135 5.64 -5.08 21.04
CA LEU A 135 6.15 -6.33 21.62
C LEU A 135 7.57 -6.63 21.15
N MET A 136 7.85 -6.47 19.85
CA MET A 136 9.20 -6.66 19.28
C MET A 136 10.27 -5.74 19.87
N LYS A 137 9.89 -4.62 20.51
CA LYS A 137 10.81 -3.72 21.22
C LYS A 137 11.11 -4.16 22.67
N LEU A 138 10.35 -5.13 23.22
CA LEU A 138 10.57 -5.62 24.57
C LEU A 138 11.74 -6.63 24.60
N PRO A 139 12.54 -6.66 25.68
CA PRO A 139 13.69 -7.57 25.80
C PRO A 139 13.36 -9.05 25.58
N LEU A 140 12.13 -9.47 25.89
CA LEU A 140 11.65 -10.85 25.71
C LEU A 140 11.55 -11.27 24.24
N TYR A 141 11.28 -10.32 23.34
CA TYR A 141 11.10 -10.57 21.89
C TYR A 141 12.24 -9.98 21.05
N ALA A 142 13.14 -9.22 21.67
CA ALA A 142 14.30 -8.68 21.00
C ALA A 142 15.18 -9.82 20.45
N PRO A 143 15.76 -9.66 19.25
CA PRO A 143 16.75 -10.61 18.78
C PRO A 143 17.90 -10.71 19.80
N PRO A 144 18.52 -11.90 19.98
CA PRO A 144 19.69 -12.02 20.82
C PRO A 144 20.75 -11.05 20.31
N GLY A 145 21.04 -10.00 21.09
CA GLY A 145 21.95 -8.95 20.67
C GLY A 145 23.40 -9.42 20.64
N ASP A 146 24.23 -8.74 19.84
CA ASP A 146 25.69 -8.86 19.85
C ASP A 146 26.24 -8.67 21.29
N GLY A 147 26.44 -9.77 22.01
CA GLY A 147 26.99 -9.80 23.36
C GLY A 147 25.98 -9.95 24.51
N ALA A 148 24.67 -9.94 24.25
CA ALA A 148 23.66 -10.32 25.24
C ALA A 148 23.20 -11.74 24.94
N SER A 149 23.63 -12.70 25.77
CA SER A 149 23.14 -14.08 25.70
C SER A 149 21.60 -14.05 25.67
N PRO A 150 20.93 -14.76 24.73
CA PRO A 150 19.50 -14.94 24.82
C PRO A 150 19.19 -15.47 26.23
N PRO A 151 18.09 -15.01 26.87
CA PRO A 151 17.71 -15.57 28.16
C PRO A 151 17.73 -17.10 28.04
N PRO A 152 18.39 -17.81 28.98
CA PRO A 152 18.54 -19.25 28.87
C PRO A 152 17.18 -19.89 28.63
N PRO A 153 17.09 -20.94 27.78
CA PRO A 153 15.85 -21.67 27.57
C PRO A 153 15.54 -22.51 28.81
N SER A 154 15.20 -21.85 29.91
CA SER A 154 14.71 -22.51 31.11
C SER A 154 13.18 -22.51 31.19
N SER A 155 12.48 -21.94 30.21
CA SER A 155 11.00 -21.78 30.29
C SER A 155 10.20 -21.80 28.96
N GLY A 156 10.70 -22.37 27.85
CA GLY A 156 9.84 -22.66 26.68
C GLY A 156 10.45 -22.41 25.29
N PRO A 157 9.68 -22.65 24.21
CA PRO A 157 10.10 -22.41 22.83
C PRO A 157 10.32 -20.91 22.55
N PRO A 158 11.08 -20.55 21.50
CA PRO A 158 11.35 -19.15 21.17
C PRO A 158 10.05 -18.38 20.88
N CYS A 159 9.87 -17.24 21.54
CA CYS A 159 8.69 -16.39 21.40
C CYS A 159 8.55 -15.74 20.00
N VAL A 160 9.60 -15.78 19.17
CA VAL A 160 9.63 -15.20 17.82
C VAL A 160 10.24 -16.20 16.86
N THR A 161 9.54 -16.47 15.75
CA THR A 161 10.06 -17.29 14.64
C THR A 161 10.12 -16.44 13.37
N LYS A 162 11.32 -16.26 12.81
CA LYS A 162 11.52 -15.55 11.54
C LYS A 162 11.41 -16.51 10.36
N LEU A 163 10.58 -16.14 9.37
CA LEU A 163 10.51 -16.87 8.09
C LEU A 163 11.47 -16.23 7.10
N VAL A 164 12.64 -16.85 6.90
CA VAL A 164 13.74 -16.26 6.12
C VAL A 164 13.75 -16.64 4.64
N ARG A 165 13.07 -17.72 4.25
CA ARG A 165 13.01 -18.19 2.86
C ARG A 165 11.95 -17.40 2.09
N ASN A 166 12.39 -16.61 1.12
CA ASN A 166 11.52 -15.82 0.25
C ASN A 166 11.23 -16.58 -1.05
N TYR A 167 9.96 -16.90 -1.29
CA TYR A 167 9.50 -17.64 -2.47
C TYR A 167 8.92 -16.74 -3.57
N ARG A 168 9.06 -15.41 -3.43
CA ARG A 168 8.42 -14.43 -4.33
C ARG A 168 9.39 -13.92 -5.39
N SER A 169 10.51 -13.36 -4.95
CA SER A 169 11.28 -12.40 -5.72
C SER A 169 12.64 -12.95 -6.18
N HIS A 170 13.10 -12.47 -7.32
CA HIS A 170 14.47 -12.65 -7.80
C HIS A 170 15.52 -12.18 -6.77
N ALA A 171 16.66 -12.87 -6.65
CA ALA A 171 17.74 -12.52 -5.71
C ALA A 171 18.17 -11.05 -5.76
N ALA A 172 18.31 -10.46 -6.95
CA ALA A 172 18.69 -9.04 -7.08
C ALA A 172 17.66 -8.09 -6.42
N LEU A 173 16.37 -8.41 -6.53
CA LEU A 173 15.30 -7.63 -5.93
C LEU A 173 15.22 -7.82 -4.41
N LEU A 174 15.57 -9.01 -3.92
CA LEU A 174 15.56 -9.37 -2.51
C LEU A 174 16.75 -8.78 -1.73
N SER A 175 17.91 -8.62 -2.38
CA SER A 175 19.17 -8.30 -1.70
C SER A 175 19.15 -6.97 -0.96
N LEU A 176 18.58 -5.92 -1.56
CA LEU A 176 18.47 -4.60 -0.96
C LEU A 176 17.52 -4.57 0.25
N PRO A 177 16.24 -4.98 0.16
CA PRO A 177 15.36 -4.99 1.32
C PRO A 177 15.88 -5.90 2.43
N SER A 178 16.48 -7.06 2.09
CA SER A 178 17.11 -7.93 3.08
C SER A 178 18.19 -7.21 3.88
N ARG A 179 19.06 -6.44 3.21
CA ARG A 179 20.14 -5.68 3.85
C ARG A 179 19.59 -4.53 4.71
N LEU A 180 18.61 -3.78 4.20
CA LEU A 180 18.09 -2.59 4.88
C LEU A 180 17.17 -2.91 6.06
N TYR A 181 16.37 -3.97 5.95
CA TYR A 181 15.27 -4.22 6.89
C TYR A 181 15.39 -5.50 7.70
N TYR A 182 16.17 -6.49 7.23
CA TYR A 182 16.14 -7.85 7.76
C TYR A 182 17.55 -8.42 8.03
N GLY A 183 18.55 -7.58 8.28
CA GLY A 183 19.89 -8.02 8.69
C GLY A 183 20.61 -8.93 7.68
N SER A 184 20.24 -8.88 6.40
CA SER A 184 20.74 -9.79 5.35
C SER A 184 20.39 -11.27 5.57
N GLU A 185 19.33 -11.58 6.33
CA GLU A 185 18.93 -12.96 6.63
C GLU A 185 18.06 -13.61 5.54
N LEU A 186 17.43 -12.84 4.64
CA LEU A 186 16.48 -13.37 3.65
C LEU A 186 17.19 -14.19 2.56
N GLN A 187 16.60 -15.35 2.23
CA GLN A 187 17.14 -16.31 1.27
C GLN A 187 16.22 -16.41 0.06
N GLU A 188 16.77 -16.32 -1.15
CA GLU A 188 16.01 -16.58 -2.38
C GLU A 188 15.64 -18.07 -2.45
N CYS A 189 14.35 -18.36 -2.54
CA CYS A 189 13.78 -19.69 -2.78
C CYS A 189 12.66 -19.63 -3.83
N ALA A 190 12.53 -18.51 -4.54
CA ALA A 190 11.52 -18.30 -5.57
C ALA A 190 11.74 -19.25 -6.76
N ASP A 191 10.64 -19.74 -7.34
CA ASP A 191 10.70 -20.58 -8.54
C ASP A 191 11.37 -19.81 -9.70
N PRO A 192 12.53 -20.27 -10.21
CA PRO A 192 13.23 -19.63 -11.32
C PRO A 192 12.36 -19.41 -12.56
N ALA A 193 11.38 -20.28 -12.82
CA ALA A 193 10.48 -20.13 -13.97
C ALA A 193 9.63 -18.85 -13.88
N THR A 194 9.42 -18.33 -12.66
CA THR A 194 8.62 -17.13 -12.43
C THR A 194 9.48 -15.91 -12.09
N SER A 195 10.53 -16.07 -11.28
CA SER A 195 11.36 -14.95 -10.84
C SER A 195 12.38 -14.50 -11.89
N ARG A 196 12.77 -15.37 -12.83
CA ARG A 196 13.79 -15.08 -13.85
C ARG A 196 13.23 -14.75 -15.24
N VAL A 197 11.90 -14.76 -15.40
CA VAL A 197 11.25 -14.53 -16.71
C VAL A 197 11.64 -13.20 -17.37
N MET A 198 12.02 -12.19 -16.58
CA MET A 198 12.41 -10.87 -17.07
C MET A 198 13.92 -10.62 -17.17
N GLU A 199 14.79 -11.61 -16.88
CA GLU A 199 16.26 -11.42 -16.92
C GLU A 199 16.79 -11.06 -18.33
N GLY A 200 16.10 -11.52 -19.37
CA GLY A 200 16.45 -11.31 -20.77
C GLY A 200 15.84 -10.06 -21.41
N TRP A 201 15.00 -9.32 -20.68
CA TRP A 201 14.28 -8.18 -21.25
C TRP A 201 15.25 -7.09 -21.74
N GLU A 202 15.16 -6.74 -23.03
CA GLU A 202 16.05 -5.75 -23.66
C GLU A 202 15.97 -4.34 -23.07
N GLY A 203 14.88 -4.05 -22.34
CA GLY A 203 14.74 -2.81 -21.58
C GLY A 203 15.70 -2.70 -20.39
N LEU A 204 16.25 -3.82 -19.91
CA LEU A 204 17.28 -3.83 -18.89
C LEU A 204 18.58 -3.22 -19.42
N ARG A 205 19.31 -2.54 -18.53
CA ARG A 205 20.65 -2.05 -18.86
C ARG A 205 21.71 -3.14 -18.69
N ARG A 206 21.57 -3.95 -17.64
CA ARG A 206 22.38 -5.14 -17.40
C ARG A 206 21.50 -6.39 -17.45
N ARG A 207 21.83 -7.34 -18.33
CA ARG A 207 21.15 -8.65 -18.40
C ARG A 207 21.33 -9.41 -17.09
N GLY A 208 20.29 -10.13 -16.67
CA GLY A 208 20.29 -10.88 -15.41
C GLY A 208 20.13 -10.03 -14.14
N PHE A 209 19.93 -8.72 -14.27
CA PHE A 209 19.70 -7.82 -13.15
C PHE A 209 18.36 -7.09 -13.32
N PRO A 210 17.24 -7.68 -12.84
CA PRO A 210 15.90 -7.21 -13.18
C PRO A 210 15.43 -6.06 -12.27
N LEU A 211 16.29 -5.07 -12.06
CA LEU A 211 15.97 -3.78 -11.47
C LEU A 211 16.30 -2.73 -12.53
N LEU A 212 15.42 -1.75 -12.71
CA LEU A 212 15.71 -0.59 -13.56
C LEU A 212 15.28 0.69 -12.85
N PHE A 213 16.22 1.58 -12.59
CA PHE A 213 15.89 2.95 -12.19
C PHE A 213 15.95 3.86 -13.42
N TYR A 214 14.84 4.52 -13.74
CA TYR A 214 14.72 5.48 -14.83
C TYR A 214 14.55 6.90 -14.27
N GLY A 215 15.63 7.68 -14.32
CA GLY A 215 15.68 9.07 -13.90
C GLY A 215 14.86 10.00 -14.79
N VAL A 216 13.91 10.71 -14.22
CA VAL A 216 13.09 11.73 -14.88
C VAL A 216 13.26 13.06 -14.17
N SER A 217 13.78 14.07 -14.89
CA SER A 217 13.92 15.44 -14.37
C SER A 217 12.79 16.31 -14.93
N SER A 218 11.62 16.28 -14.28
CA SER A 218 10.44 17.08 -14.65
C SER A 218 9.72 17.60 -13.42
N ALA A 219 9.05 18.74 -13.53
CA ALA A 219 8.28 19.32 -12.43
C ALA A 219 6.99 18.53 -12.17
N HIS A 220 6.66 18.31 -10.90
CA HIS A 220 5.34 17.86 -10.49
C HIS A 220 4.35 19.02 -10.52
N THR A 221 3.08 18.71 -10.76
CA THR A 221 1.99 19.69 -10.85
C THR A 221 0.80 19.25 -10.02
N HIS A 222 -0.16 20.15 -9.80
CA HIS A 222 -1.45 19.85 -9.21
C HIS A 222 -2.55 20.57 -10.01
N GLU A 223 -3.78 20.08 -9.92
CA GLU A 223 -4.93 20.78 -10.48
C GLU A 223 -5.54 21.69 -9.41
N VAL A 224 -6.15 22.80 -9.82
CA VAL A 224 -6.76 23.79 -8.91
C VAL A 224 -7.76 23.14 -7.94
N ASP A 225 -8.50 22.13 -8.41
CA ASP A 225 -9.55 21.45 -7.65
C ASP A 225 -9.05 20.21 -6.87
N SER A 226 -7.73 19.98 -6.81
CA SER A 226 -7.17 18.77 -6.20
C SER A 226 -5.90 19.07 -5.39
N PRO A 227 -5.87 18.77 -4.08
CA PRO A 227 -4.66 18.92 -3.27
C PRO A 227 -3.59 17.85 -3.58
N SER A 228 -3.91 16.84 -4.40
CA SER A 228 -2.99 15.76 -4.78
C SER A 228 -2.18 16.12 -6.04
N PHE A 229 -0.91 15.75 -6.02
CA PHE A 229 0.07 16.03 -7.07
C PHE A 229 0.17 14.88 -8.09
N PHE A 230 0.65 15.22 -9.28
CA PHE A 230 0.96 14.27 -10.34
C PHE A 230 2.11 14.79 -11.20
N ASN A 231 2.83 13.87 -11.84
CA ASN A 231 3.92 14.19 -12.75
C ASN A 231 3.56 13.63 -14.14
N PRO A 232 3.19 14.49 -15.11
CA PRO A 232 2.74 14.03 -16.42
C PRO A 232 3.85 13.32 -17.20
N VAL A 233 5.11 13.76 -17.07
CA VAL A 233 6.25 13.15 -17.78
C VAL A 233 6.55 11.76 -17.24
N GLU A 234 6.48 11.58 -15.91
CA GLU A 234 6.58 10.23 -15.34
C GLU A 234 5.42 9.34 -15.79
N ALA A 235 4.19 9.86 -15.81
CA ALA A 235 3.02 9.08 -16.23
C ALA A 235 3.16 8.61 -17.70
N GLU A 236 3.62 9.50 -18.59
CA GLU A 236 3.93 9.16 -19.98
C GLU A 236 5.04 8.12 -20.07
N LYS A 237 6.13 8.29 -19.30
CA LYS A 237 7.23 7.33 -19.28
C LYS A 237 6.80 5.96 -18.78
N VAL A 238 5.95 5.89 -17.76
CA VAL A 238 5.38 4.63 -17.24
C VAL A 238 4.59 3.92 -18.34
N ALA A 239 3.72 4.64 -19.05
CA ALA A 239 2.94 4.04 -20.15
C ALA A 239 3.83 3.55 -21.29
N GLU A 240 4.83 4.35 -21.70
CA GLU A 240 5.83 3.98 -22.72
C GLU A 240 6.60 2.70 -22.33
N LEU A 241 7.00 2.58 -21.05
CA LEU A 241 7.71 1.41 -20.55
C LEU A 241 6.82 0.16 -20.60
N ILE A 242 5.54 0.28 -20.21
CA ILE A 242 4.58 -0.83 -20.27
C ILE A 242 4.35 -1.27 -21.72
N GLU A 243 4.16 -0.33 -22.65
CA GLU A 243 4.00 -0.65 -24.08
C GLU A 243 5.22 -1.40 -24.62
N ARG A 244 6.43 -0.93 -24.33
CA ARG A 244 7.67 -1.61 -24.74
C ARG A 244 7.80 -2.98 -24.13
N LEU A 245 7.43 -3.14 -22.86
CA LEU A 245 7.51 -4.40 -22.15
C LEU A 245 6.57 -5.44 -22.79
N LEU A 246 5.31 -5.06 -23.02
CA LEU A 246 4.33 -5.96 -23.63
C LEU A 246 4.65 -6.24 -25.11
N ALA A 247 5.22 -5.27 -25.83
CA ALA A 247 5.66 -5.48 -27.21
C ALA A 247 6.86 -6.45 -27.28
N ALA A 248 7.84 -6.28 -26.39
CA ALA A 248 8.97 -7.20 -26.28
C ALA A 248 8.49 -8.61 -25.93
N SER A 249 7.56 -8.72 -24.98
CA SER A 249 7.01 -10.02 -24.56
C SER A 249 6.31 -10.79 -25.68
N LYS A 250 5.62 -10.07 -26.57
CA LYS A 250 5.03 -10.67 -27.77
C LYS A 250 6.07 -11.15 -28.78
N ALA A 251 7.22 -10.48 -28.85
CA ALA A 251 8.29 -10.80 -29.78
C ALA A 251 9.16 -11.97 -29.30
N ASP A 252 9.46 -12.03 -28.00
CA ASP A 252 10.29 -13.08 -27.39
C ASP A 252 9.50 -14.31 -26.90
N GLY A 253 8.16 -14.21 -26.86
CA GLY A 253 7.28 -15.31 -26.45
C GLY A 253 7.25 -15.56 -24.94
N THR A 254 7.71 -14.62 -24.12
CA THR A 254 7.70 -14.73 -22.64
C THR A 254 6.29 -14.79 -22.04
N GLY A 255 5.26 -14.35 -22.78
CA GLY A 255 3.86 -14.52 -22.40
C GLY A 255 3.34 -13.53 -21.34
N ILE A 256 4.07 -12.44 -21.08
CA ILE A 256 3.66 -11.38 -20.16
C ILE A 256 2.47 -10.62 -20.75
N THR A 257 1.42 -10.48 -19.93
CA THR A 257 0.20 -9.78 -20.27
C THR A 257 0.03 -8.53 -19.42
N THR A 258 -1.01 -7.74 -19.69
CA THR A 258 -1.37 -6.60 -18.85
C THR A 258 -1.71 -6.97 -17.41
N ASN A 259 -2.11 -8.23 -17.15
CA ASN A 259 -2.45 -8.70 -15.81
C ASN A 259 -1.20 -9.02 -14.97
N ASP A 260 -0.04 -9.14 -15.62
CA ASP A 260 1.25 -9.42 -15.00
C ASP A 260 2.02 -8.14 -14.63
N VAL A 261 1.38 -6.97 -14.80
CA VAL A 261 2.00 -5.65 -14.62
C VAL A 261 1.15 -4.80 -13.68
N ALA A 262 1.83 -4.17 -12.73
CA ALA A 262 1.25 -3.29 -11.75
C ALA A 262 2.04 -1.99 -11.64
N VAL A 263 1.33 -0.88 -11.51
CA VAL A 263 1.91 0.43 -11.24
C VAL A 263 1.57 0.85 -9.81
N VAL A 264 2.59 1.22 -9.05
CA VAL A 264 2.47 1.72 -7.67
C VAL A 264 2.90 3.18 -7.63
N THR A 265 2.08 4.04 -7.03
CA THR A 265 2.43 5.46 -6.87
C THR A 265 1.79 6.06 -5.61
N PRO A 266 2.50 6.91 -4.85
CA PRO A 266 1.99 7.44 -3.59
C PRO A 266 0.83 8.44 -3.73
N TYR A 267 0.61 8.99 -4.92
CA TYR A 267 -0.38 10.06 -5.12
C TYR A 267 -1.60 9.58 -5.89
N ARG A 268 -2.79 9.75 -5.29
CA ARG A 268 -4.08 9.42 -5.90
C ARG A 268 -4.26 10.09 -7.27
N LYS A 269 -3.80 11.34 -7.46
CA LYS A 269 -3.93 12.01 -8.76
C LYS A 269 -3.05 11.36 -9.82
N GLN A 270 -1.84 10.92 -9.48
CA GLN A 270 -0.99 10.13 -10.38
C GLN A 270 -1.67 8.81 -10.76
N VAL A 271 -2.28 8.10 -9.81
CA VAL A 271 -3.07 6.88 -10.10
C VAL A 271 -4.13 7.15 -11.17
N VAL A 272 -4.90 8.24 -11.02
CA VAL A 272 -5.94 8.61 -11.99
C VAL A 272 -5.35 8.90 -13.36
N LYS A 273 -4.26 9.68 -13.43
CA LYS A 273 -3.62 10.07 -14.71
C LYS A 273 -3.01 8.88 -15.44
N VAL A 274 -2.31 7.99 -14.73
CA VAL A 274 -1.73 6.78 -15.32
C VAL A 274 -2.86 5.85 -15.81
N ARG A 275 -3.92 5.63 -15.03
CA ARG A 275 -5.08 4.83 -15.49
C ARG A 275 -5.73 5.41 -16.74
N GLN A 276 -5.89 6.73 -16.82
CA GLN A 276 -6.46 7.40 -18.00
C GLN A 276 -5.58 7.18 -19.22
N LEU A 277 -4.27 7.36 -19.08
CA LEU A 277 -3.32 7.17 -20.18
C LEU A 277 -3.31 5.71 -20.65
N LEU A 278 -3.19 4.75 -19.74
CA LEU A 278 -3.20 3.33 -20.09
C LEU A 278 -4.50 2.90 -20.78
N ARG A 279 -5.66 3.37 -20.33
CA ARG A 279 -6.93 3.11 -21.01
C ARG A 279 -6.96 3.67 -22.43
N SER A 280 -6.41 4.87 -22.65
CA SER A 280 -6.35 5.46 -24.00
C SER A 280 -5.46 4.67 -24.96
N LEU A 281 -4.52 3.87 -24.43
CA LEU A 281 -3.63 2.98 -25.18
C LEU A 281 -4.17 1.53 -25.27
N GLY A 282 -5.38 1.26 -24.76
CA GLY A 282 -5.94 -0.10 -24.72
C GLY A 282 -5.33 -1.01 -23.64
N LEU A 283 -4.56 -0.45 -22.70
CA LEU A 283 -3.87 -1.15 -21.60
C LEU A 283 -4.60 -1.02 -20.26
N GLY A 284 -5.93 -0.83 -20.29
CA GLY A 284 -6.74 -0.54 -19.10
C GLY A 284 -6.82 -1.65 -18.05
N ALA A 285 -6.36 -2.86 -18.38
CA ALA A 285 -6.31 -4.01 -17.48
C ALA A 285 -5.10 -3.98 -16.53
N VAL A 286 -4.07 -3.18 -16.82
CA VAL A 286 -2.93 -2.98 -15.92
C VAL A 286 -3.41 -2.41 -14.59
N ARG A 287 -3.01 -3.05 -13.49
CA ARG A 287 -3.38 -2.58 -12.15
C ARG A 287 -2.58 -1.32 -11.83
N VAL A 288 -3.23 -0.31 -11.27
CA VAL A 288 -2.58 0.94 -10.84
C VAL A 288 -3.14 1.31 -9.47
N GLY A 289 -2.31 1.54 -8.46
CA GLY A 289 -2.77 1.83 -7.11
C GLY A 289 -1.73 2.52 -6.25
N SER A 290 -2.13 2.81 -5.02
CA SER A 290 -1.22 3.30 -3.97
C SER A 290 -0.40 2.16 -3.38
N VAL A 291 0.63 2.46 -2.59
CA VAL A 291 1.43 1.43 -1.89
C VAL A 291 0.54 0.65 -0.90
N ASP A 292 -0.37 1.37 -0.23
CA ASP A 292 -1.34 0.80 0.71
C ASP A 292 -2.27 -0.21 0.01
N ASP A 293 -2.64 0.03 -1.25
CA ASP A 293 -3.49 -0.89 -2.04
C ASP A 293 -2.79 -2.22 -2.39
N TYR A 294 -1.45 -2.28 -2.29
CA TYR A 294 -0.64 -3.44 -2.69
C TYR A 294 -0.10 -4.25 -1.51
N GLN A 295 -0.52 -3.96 -0.28
CA GLN A 295 -0.17 -4.82 0.85
C GLN A 295 -0.80 -6.20 0.71
N GLY A 296 -0.03 -7.25 0.99
CA GLY A 296 -0.43 -8.64 0.76
C GLY A 296 -0.58 -9.06 -0.72
N GLN A 297 -0.45 -8.11 -1.65
CA GLN A 297 -0.46 -8.38 -3.09
C GLN A 297 0.96 -8.54 -3.61
N GLU A 298 1.09 -9.19 -4.76
CA GLU A 298 2.33 -9.28 -5.53
C GLU A 298 2.00 -9.20 -7.02
N GLU A 299 3.01 -8.89 -7.81
CA GLU A 299 2.90 -8.89 -9.27
C GLU A 299 4.19 -9.39 -9.91
N THR A 300 4.09 -9.96 -11.11
CA THR A 300 5.28 -10.34 -11.88
C THR A 300 6.18 -9.13 -12.10
N ILE A 301 5.57 -7.98 -12.45
CA ILE A 301 6.28 -6.74 -12.77
C ILE A 301 5.65 -5.57 -12.00
N ILE A 302 6.48 -4.85 -11.25
CA ILE A 302 6.08 -3.63 -10.55
C ILE A 302 6.80 -2.43 -11.15
N ILE A 303 6.04 -1.39 -11.46
CA ILE A 303 6.55 -0.09 -11.86
C ILE A 303 6.18 0.94 -10.79
N ILE A 304 7.17 1.55 -10.14
CA ILE A 304 6.96 2.60 -9.15
C ILE A 304 7.11 3.97 -9.83
N SER A 305 6.10 4.84 -9.72
CA SER A 305 6.23 6.27 -10.09
C SER A 305 6.25 7.11 -8.82
N THR A 306 7.36 7.83 -8.60
CA THR A 306 7.60 8.58 -7.36
C THR A 306 6.96 9.96 -7.36
N VAL A 307 6.68 10.53 -8.55
CA VAL A 307 6.05 11.83 -8.81
C VAL A 307 6.91 13.04 -8.40
N LEU A 308 7.80 12.91 -7.43
CA LEU A 308 8.55 14.04 -6.90
C LEU A 308 9.51 14.64 -7.93
N ALA A 309 9.72 15.94 -7.76
CA ALA A 309 10.63 16.73 -8.57
C ALA A 309 11.52 17.58 -7.66
N SER A 310 12.80 17.59 -7.95
CA SER A 310 13.80 18.46 -7.31
C SER A 310 13.67 19.91 -7.78
N TYR A 311 13.14 20.10 -9.00
CA TYR A 311 12.84 21.39 -9.59
C TYR A 311 11.37 21.76 -9.39
N GLY A 312 11.12 22.88 -8.69
CA GLY A 312 9.77 23.35 -8.36
C GLY A 312 9.73 24.14 -7.06
N ASP A 313 8.52 24.39 -6.55
CA ASP A 313 8.29 25.04 -5.25
C ASP A 313 8.84 24.15 -4.11
N ARG A 314 9.99 24.48 -3.53
CA ARG A 314 10.56 23.70 -2.41
C ARG A 314 9.61 23.62 -1.20
N SER A 315 8.64 24.54 -1.08
CA SER A 315 7.60 24.46 -0.06
C SER A 315 6.57 23.36 -0.34
N SER A 316 6.34 22.98 -1.61
CA SER A 316 5.53 21.80 -1.95
C SER A 316 6.26 20.52 -1.62
N LEU A 317 7.60 20.49 -1.73
CA LEU A 317 8.43 19.34 -1.37
C LEU A 317 8.30 18.98 0.13
N GLY A 318 8.24 19.98 1.01
CA GLY A 318 7.94 19.77 2.45
C GLY A 318 6.51 19.28 2.72
N ARG A 319 5.50 19.72 1.94
CA ARG A 319 4.12 19.19 2.01
C ARG A 319 4.02 17.76 1.45
N LEU A 320 4.86 17.43 0.47
CA LEU A 320 4.93 16.14 -0.22
C LEU A 320 5.76 15.10 0.53
N ALA A 321 6.71 15.55 1.35
CA ALA A 321 7.37 14.81 2.42
C ALA A 321 6.50 14.73 3.69
N SER A 322 5.17 14.73 3.51
CA SER A 322 4.27 14.36 4.60
C SER A 322 4.69 12.97 5.10
N PRO A 323 4.63 12.69 6.40
CA PRO A 323 4.94 11.37 6.96
C PRO A 323 4.06 10.22 6.43
N HIS A 324 3.02 10.51 5.64
CA HIS A 324 2.25 9.55 4.84
C HIS A 324 2.74 9.42 3.38
N SER A 325 3.90 9.97 3.03
CA SER A 325 4.49 9.76 1.71
C SER A 325 5.30 8.47 1.68
N LEU A 326 5.29 7.77 0.55
CA LEU A 326 6.23 6.67 0.26
C LEU A 326 7.70 7.10 0.48
N MET A 327 7.95 8.41 0.48
CA MET A 327 9.25 9.03 0.60
C MET A 327 9.73 9.22 2.05
N SER A 328 8.83 9.17 3.03
CA SER A 328 9.19 9.43 4.44
C SER A 328 8.96 8.22 5.35
N SER A 329 8.36 7.16 4.81
CA SER A 329 8.08 5.93 5.55
C SER A 329 8.96 4.80 5.02
N PRO A 330 9.97 4.35 5.80
CA PRO A 330 10.79 3.19 5.45
C PRO A 330 9.95 1.93 5.23
N GLN A 331 8.84 1.80 5.96
CA GLN A 331 7.88 0.70 5.82
C GLN A 331 7.19 0.70 4.45
N ARG A 332 6.70 1.87 3.98
CA ARG A 332 6.11 2.00 2.64
C ARG A 332 7.12 1.73 1.54
N PHE A 333 8.35 2.20 1.72
CA PHE A 333 9.44 1.90 0.79
C PHE A 333 9.68 0.39 0.71
N ASN A 334 9.83 -0.27 1.86
CA ASN A 334 10.05 -1.72 1.93
C ASN A 334 8.91 -2.49 1.24
N VAL A 335 7.65 -2.13 1.51
CA VAL A 335 6.50 -2.75 0.82
C VAL A 335 6.61 -2.55 -0.68
N ALA A 336 6.78 -1.31 -1.15
CA ALA A 336 6.79 -1.00 -2.57
C ALA A 336 7.84 -1.78 -3.37
N ILE A 337 9.07 -1.91 -2.83
CA ILE A 337 10.17 -2.61 -3.54
C ILE A 337 10.09 -4.14 -3.43
N THR A 338 9.30 -4.68 -2.50
CA THR A 338 9.16 -6.14 -2.27
C THR A 338 7.91 -6.75 -2.90
N ARG A 339 7.18 -6.00 -3.74
CA ARG A 339 5.99 -6.51 -4.45
C ARG A 339 6.31 -7.24 -5.76
N ALA A 340 7.47 -6.99 -6.34
CA ALA A 340 7.87 -7.53 -7.64
C ALA A 340 8.39 -8.97 -7.51
N ARG A 341 7.90 -9.87 -8.36
CA ARG A 341 8.45 -11.24 -8.48
C ARG A 341 9.65 -11.27 -9.41
N ALA A 342 9.50 -10.71 -10.60
CA ALA A 342 10.47 -10.87 -11.69
C ALA A 342 11.16 -9.57 -12.11
N LEU A 343 10.49 -8.41 -12.03
CA LEU A 343 11.05 -7.13 -12.46
C LEU A 343 10.53 -5.96 -11.62
N LEU A 344 11.45 -5.12 -11.15
CA LEU A 344 11.14 -3.83 -10.54
C LEU A 344 11.65 -2.69 -11.42
N VAL A 345 10.76 -1.80 -11.84
CA VAL A 345 11.12 -0.55 -12.51
C VAL A 345 10.74 0.62 -11.63
N VAL A 346 11.63 1.58 -11.46
CA VAL A 346 11.38 2.82 -10.73
C VAL A 346 11.51 3.99 -11.69
N VAL A 347 10.52 4.86 -11.72
CA VAL A 347 10.49 6.08 -12.52
C VAL A 347 10.38 7.26 -11.57
N GLY A 348 11.36 8.16 -11.58
CA GLY A 348 11.38 9.29 -10.64
C GLY A 348 12.59 10.20 -10.79
N ASP A 349 12.56 11.36 -10.12
CA ASP A 349 13.68 12.31 -10.12
C ASP A 349 14.76 11.92 -9.08
N PRO A 350 15.93 11.43 -9.49
CA PRO A 350 16.98 11.01 -8.56
C PRO A 350 17.42 12.12 -7.59
N ASN A 351 17.39 13.39 -8.02
CA ASN A 351 17.82 14.51 -7.20
C ASN A 351 16.80 14.82 -6.08
N ALA A 352 15.53 14.44 -6.27
CA ALA A 352 14.51 14.57 -5.24
C ALA A 352 14.58 13.40 -4.25
N LEU A 353 14.95 12.22 -4.72
CA LEU A 353 14.93 11.00 -3.92
C LEU A 353 16.21 10.82 -3.07
N ILE A 354 17.34 11.43 -3.46
CA ILE A 354 18.64 11.24 -2.79
C ILE A 354 18.65 11.72 -1.32
N ASP A 355 17.74 12.62 -0.95
CA ASP A 355 17.65 13.13 0.42
C ASP A 355 17.10 12.08 1.39
N ASP A 356 16.25 11.15 0.94
CA ASP A 356 15.77 10.03 1.76
C ASP A 356 16.80 8.90 1.83
N PRO A 357 17.14 8.38 3.03
CA PRO A 357 18.11 7.31 3.19
C PRO A 357 17.78 6.02 2.43
N SER A 358 16.52 5.57 2.45
CA SER A 358 16.14 4.29 1.82
C SER A 358 16.21 4.41 0.29
N TRP A 359 15.73 5.53 -0.24
CA TRP A 359 15.80 5.82 -1.66
C TRP A 359 17.23 6.06 -2.16
N ARG A 360 18.08 6.71 -1.35
CA ARG A 360 19.51 6.84 -1.63
C ARG A 360 20.19 5.48 -1.76
N GLU A 361 19.89 4.53 -0.88
CA GLU A 361 20.42 3.17 -0.95
C GLU A 361 19.95 2.44 -2.22
N LEU A 362 18.69 2.62 -2.63
CA LEU A 362 18.18 2.07 -3.90
C LEU A 362 18.89 2.67 -5.12
N LEU A 363 19.06 3.99 -5.14
CA LEU A 363 19.78 4.70 -6.20
C LEU A 363 21.21 4.22 -6.30
N ARG A 364 21.93 4.13 -5.18
CA ARG A 364 23.30 3.62 -5.13
C ARG A 364 23.36 2.17 -5.63
N TYR A 365 22.47 1.32 -5.13
CA TYR A 365 22.37 -0.08 -5.57
C TYR A 365 22.11 -0.18 -7.08
N ALA A 366 21.26 0.70 -7.62
CA ALA A 366 20.99 0.71 -9.05
C ALA A 366 22.21 1.15 -9.88
N VAL A 367 22.95 2.16 -9.43
CA VAL A 367 24.16 2.69 -10.08
C VAL A 367 25.31 1.68 -10.04
N GLU A 368 25.62 1.12 -8.87
CA GLU A 368 26.70 0.13 -8.67
C GLU A 368 26.52 -1.12 -9.53
N ASN A 369 25.28 -1.46 -9.89
CA ASN A 369 24.95 -2.62 -10.71
C ASN A 369 24.67 -2.31 -12.19
N ASP A 370 24.98 -1.09 -12.66
CA ASP A 370 24.72 -0.61 -14.02
C ASP A 370 23.26 -0.79 -14.45
N SER A 371 22.33 -0.45 -13.56
CA SER A 371 20.88 -0.60 -13.75
C SER A 371 20.12 0.72 -13.73
N TYR A 372 20.84 1.83 -13.88
CA TYR A 372 20.31 3.18 -13.94
C TYR A 372 20.24 3.70 -15.39
N ARG A 373 19.16 4.37 -15.78
CA ARG A 373 18.98 5.09 -17.06
C ARG A 373 18.28 6.43 -16.84
N GLY A 374 18.23 7.28 -17.87
CA GLY A 374 17.48 8.53 -17.85
C GLY A 374 18.37 9.77 -17.64
N CYS A 375 17.91 10.74 -16.87
CA CYS A 375 18.67 11.97 -16.62
C CYS A 375 19.98 11.71 -15.84
N PRO A 376 21.00 12.59 -15.93
CA PRO A 376 22.21 12.48 -15.13
C PRO A 376 21.90 12.41 -13.62
N HIS A 377 22.69 11.62 -12.90
CA HIS A 377 22.51 11.34 -11.47
C HIS A 377 23.56 12.07 -10.62
N PRO A 378 23.21 12.64 -9.44
CA PRO A 378 24.17 13.30 -8.55
C PRO A 378 25.37 12.43 -8.14
N LEU A 379 25.15 11.17 -7.72
CA LEU A 379 26.23 10.21 -7.40
C LEU A 379 27.09 9.77 -8.60
N MET A 380 26.69 10.03 -9.85
CA MET A 380 27.58 9.82 -11.00
C MET A 380 28.45 11.06 -11.30
N MET A 381 28.22 12.17 -10.59
CA MET A 381 28.96 13.43 -10.73
C MET A 381 30.00 13.63 -9.61
N GLU A 382 29.98 12.81 -8.55
CA GLU A 382 31.07 12.72 -7.56
C GLU A 382 32.28 12.04 -8.21
N GLY A 383 33.07 12.80 -8.96
CA GLY A 383 34.30 12.29 -9.60
C GLY A 383 34.81 13.04 -10.84
N THR A 384 34.09 14.05 -11.35
CA THR A 384 34.54 14.85 -12.51
C THR A 384 34.58 16.34 -12.18
N GLU A 385 35.71 17.01 -12.39
CA GLU A 385 36.01 18.42 -12.11
C GLU A 385 35.07 19.47 -12.80
N ASP A 386 33.99 19.05 -13.45
CA ASP A 386 33.05 19.89 -14.19
C ASP A 386 31.79 20.30 -13.38
N GLU A 387 31.89 20.27 -12.04
CA GLU A 387 30.78 20.55 -11.12
C GLU A 387 30.19 21.97 -11.26
N ALA A 388 31.05 22.96 -11.57
CA ALA A 388 30.65 24.37 -11.65
C ALA A 388 30.20 24.82 -13.05
N ARG A 389 30.70 24.20 -14.13
CA ARG A 389 30.40 24.62 -15.51
C ARG A 389 29.06 24.09 -16.01
N LEU A 390 28.67 22.88 -15.60
CA LEU A 390 27.42 22.25 -16.03
C LEU A 390 26.21 22.81 -15.28
N ARG A 391 26.34 23.20 -14.01
CA ARG A 391 25.28 23.86 -13.22
C ARG A 391 24.80 25.18 -13.84
N THR A 392 25.66 25.89 -14.55
CA THR A 392 25.35 27.21 -15.15
C THR A 392 24.71 27.08 -16.53
N ARG A 393 25.07 26.05 -17.31
CA ARG A 393 24.55 25.83 -18.67
C ARG A 393 23.10 25.32 -18.70
N TRP A 394 22.66 24.64 -17.64
CA TRP A 394 21.31 24.05 -17.57
C TRP A 394 20.22 24.99 -17.06
N ARG A 395 20.57 26.11 -16.40
CA ARG A 395 19.58 27.12 -15.98
C ARG A 395 18.94 27.90 -17.14
N SER A 396 19.49 27.78 -18.35
CA SER A 396 19.17 28.68 -19.48
C SER A 396 18.59 27.99 -20.71
N SER A 397 18.21 26.71 -20.66
CA SER A 397 17.57 26.04 -21.82
C SER A 397 16.06 25.86 -21.61
N PRO A 398 15.20 26.74 -22.18
CA PRO A 398 13.76 26.52 -22.19
C PRO A 398 13.47 25.42 -23.20
N THR A 399 13.08 24.25 -22.70
CA THR A 399 12.71 23.16 -23.57
C THR A 399 11.21 23.29 -23.96
N THR A 400 10.93 23.73 -25.19
CA THR A 400 9.64 23.75 -25.91
C THR A 400 9.20 22.37 -26.48
N TRP A 401 8.30 21.64 -25.80
CA TRP A 401 7.78 20.35 -26.30
C TRP A 401 6.27 20.37 -26.48
N ARG A 402 5.84 19.77 -27.61
CA ARG A 402 4.53 19.92 -28.27
C ARG A 402 3.40 19.21 -27.55
N THR A 403 2.38 19.98 -27.17
CA THR A 403 1.05 19.55 -26.75
C THR A 403 0.28 18.94 -27.92
N ARG A 404 0.21 17.60 -28.05
CA ARG A 404 -0.76 16.96 -28.98
C ARG A 404 -1.60 15.83 -28.39
N CYS A 405 -1.22 15.20 -27.27
CA CYS A 405 -2.06 14.14 -26.68
C CYS A 405 -3.01 14.63 -25.56
N TRP A 406 -2.72 15.76 -24.91
CA TRP A 406 -3.54 16.25 -23.79
C TRP A 406 -4.88 16.89 -24.19
N ALA A 407 -5.02 17.39 -25.43
CA ALA A 407 -6.22 18.09 -25.88
C ALA A 407 -7.36 17.15 -26.34
N ALA A 408 -7.07 15.87 -26.56
CA ALA A 408 -8.05 14.90 -27.08
C ALA A 408 -8.89 14.23 -25.97
N ALA A 409 -8.40 14.19 -24.73
CA ALA A 409 -9.06 13.49 -23.62
C ALA A 409 -10.10 14.34 -22.85
N THR A 410 -10.26 15.63 -23.18
CA THR A 410 -11.14 16.58 -22.47
C THR A 410 -12.32 17.12 -23.28
N ARG A 411 -12.60 16.58 -24.47
CA ARG A 411 -13.79 16.99 -25.26
C ARG A 411 -14.91 15.96 -25.16
N SER A 412 -15.87 16.22 -24.27
CA SER A 412 -17.23 15.67 -24.36
C SER A 412 -17.98 16.34 -25.52
N PRO A 413 -18.73 15.61 -26.37
CA PRO A 413 -19.54 16.24 -27.41
C PRO A 413 -20.92 16.61 -26.85
N CYS A 414 -21.11 17.87 -26.47
CA CYS A 414 -22.44 18.46 -26.34
C CYS A 414 -22.72 19.34 -27.56
N SER A 415 -23.46 18.80 -28.52
CA SER A 415 -24.08 19.57 -29.60
C SER A 415 -25.51 19.92 -29.20
N PRO A 416 -25.93 21.20 -29.15
CA PRO A 416 -27.35 21.55 -29.07
C PRO A 416 -27.96 21.58 -30.48
N PRO A 417 -29.25 21.21 -30.64
CA PRO A 417 -29.88 21.15 -31.95
C PRO A 417 -30.29 22.53 -32.49
N SER A 418 -30.38 22.54 -33.82
CA SER A 418 -30.77 23.60 -34.74
C SER A 418 -31.99 24.46 -34.34
N ARG A 419 -31.85 25.78 -34.49
CA ARG A 419 -32.98 26.73 -34.59
C ARG A 419 -33.37 26.95 -36.04
N ALA A 420 -34.57 26.52 -36.42
CA ALA A 420 -35.29 26.97 -37.61
C ALA A 420 -36.36 28.02 -37.22
N ARG A 421 -36.56 28.96 -38.17
CA ARG A 421 -37.37 30.20 -38.16
C ARG A 421 -38.82 30.09 -37.68
N ARG A 422 -39.31 31.18 -37.04
CA ARG A 422 -40.47 32.05 -37.43
C ARG A 422 -40.63 33.18 -36.38
N ARG A 423 -40.57 34.47 -36.77
CA ARG A 423 -41.69 35.45 -36.85
C ARG A 423 -42.72 35.26 -35.72
N THR A 424 -43.10 36.23 -34.89
CA THR A 424 -43.66 37.56 -35.22
C THR A 424 -43.87 38.40 -33.94
N THR A 425 -43.71 39.73 -34.05
CA THR A 425 -44.44 40.83 -33.37
C THR A 425 -44.62 40.94 -31.83
N ALA A 426 -44.12 42.08 -31.34
CA ALA A 426 -44.85 43.14 -30.62
C ALA A 426 -44.89 43.21 -29.07
N ARG A 427 -44.55 44.43 -28.63
CA ARG A 427 -45.06 45.25 -27.51
C ARG A 427 -44.64 44.95 -26.05
N THR A 428 -43.80 45.88 -25.57
CA THR A 428 -44.10 46.90 -24.54
C THR A 428 -44.38 46.44 -23.11
N MET A 429 -43.51 46.91 -22.20
CA MET A 429 -43.75 47.32 -20.79
C MET A 429 -44.28 46.24 -19.83
N SER A 430 -44.10 46.29 -18.52
CA SER A 430 -43.26 47.01 -17.58
C SER A 430 -43.62 46.41 -16.21
N ARG A 431 -42.64 46.34 -15.31
CA ARG A 431 -42.76 46.55 -13.86
C ARG A 431 -43.75 45.70 -13.01
N THR A 432 -43.14 45.27 -11.91
CA THR A 432 -43.61 45.30 -10.51
C THR A 432 -44.36 44.11 -9.88
N THR A 433 -43.76 43.71 -8.74
CA THR A 433 -44.35 43.31 -7.45
C THR A 433 -44.92 41.90 -7.28
N SER A 434 -44.08 41.00 -6.75
CA SER A 434 -44.13 40.39 -5.38
C SER A 434 -45.46 40.36 -4.60
N PRO A 435 -45.56 39.59 -3.49
CA PRO A 435 -45.40 38.14 -3.33
C PRO A 435 -46.56 37.54 -2.49
N GLY A 436 -46.66 36.21 -2.39
CA GLY A 436 -47.53 35.51 -1.43
C GLY A 436 -47.26 34.02 -1.53
N ALA A 437 -46.72 33.37 -0.50
CA ALA A 437 -47.51 32.70 0.55
C ALA A 437 -48.50 31.69 -0.09
N SER A 438 -48.53 30.41 0.22
CA SER A 438 -48.03 29.67 1.37
C SER A 438 -48.34 28.18 1.16
N CYS A 439 -47.63 27.35 1.91
CA CYS A 439 -48.12 26.11 2.54
C CYS A 439 -48.44 24.84 1.72
N CYS A 440 -48.06 23.74 2.39
CA CYS A 440 -48.58 22.37 2.33
C CYS A 440 -48.03 21.42 1.26
N ASP A 441 -46.99 20.67 1.66
CA ASP A 441 -47.04 19.21 1.94
C ASP A 441 -48.34 18.45 1.59
N PRO A 442 -48.30 17.09 1.50
CA PRO A 442 -47.20 16.21 1.12
C PRO A 442 -47.65 15.11 0.14
N ARG A 443 -46.68 14.44 -0.49
CA ARG A 443 -46.66 12.98 -0.70
C ARG A 443 -45.26 12.52 -1.07
#